data_AF-E9F7T2-F1
#
_entry.id   AF-E9F7T2-F1
#
_cell.length_a   1.000
_cell.length_b   1.000
_cell.length_c   1.000
_cell.angle_alpha   90.00
_cell.angle_beta   90.00
_cell.angle_gamma   90.00
#
_symmetry.space_group_name_H-M   'P 1'
#
loop_
_entity.id
_entity.type
_entity.pdbx_description
1 polymer ?
#
loop_
_entity_poly.entity_id
_entity_poly.type
_entity_poly.pdbx_seq_one_letter_code
_entity_poly.pdbx_strand_id
1 'polypeptide(L)' 'MTWAIDGVPKWTLRQSDLGDAGAWQVLAADGKMVLFKVAVGGAFADAVAGFKTPTNETVGGRGAAMEGDYVAVYAS' A
#
# COMPACT_ATOMS: atom_id res chain seq x y z
N MET A 1 -4.28 -9.77 -10.05
CA MET A 1 -3.28 -9.25 -9.10
C MET A 1 -3.66 -9.74 -7.70
N THR A 2 -2.73 -10.29 -6.95
CA THR A 2 -3.01 -10.92 -5.64
C THR A 2 -2.12 -10.32 -4.58
N TRP A 3 -2.71 -9.95 -3.44
CA TRP A 3 -2.00 -9.46 -2.26
C TRP A 3 -2.02 -10.56 -1.20
N ALA A 4 -0.84 -10.84 -0.63
CA ALA A 4 -0.64 -11.88 0.36
C ALA A 4 0.11 -11.33 1.57
N ILE A 5 -0.17 -11.93 2.74
CA ILE A 5 0.56 -11.70 3.99
C ILE A 5 1.07 -13.07 4.44
N ASP A 6 2.36 -13.19 4.75
CA ASP A 6 3.02 -14.44 5.12
C ASP A 6 2.78 -15.59 4.12
N GLY A 7 2.79 -15.26 2.82
CA GLY A 7 2.51 -16.21 1.74
C GLY A 7 1.04 -16.61 1.59
N VAL A 8 0.14 -16.13 2.46
CA VAL A 8 -1.29 -16.44 2.41
C VAL A 8 -2.05 -15.35 1.65
N PRO A 9 -2.74 -15.67 0.53
CA PRO A 9 -3.58 -14.71 -0.19
C PRO A 9 -4.67 -14.11 0.71
N LYS A 10 -4.80 -12.78 0.72
CA LYS A 10 -5.84 -12.05 1.45
C LYS A 10 -6.85 -11.39 0.53
N TRP A 11 -6.41 -10.97 -0.65
CA TRP A 11 -7.27 -10.35 -1.64
C TRP A 11 -6.74 -10.59 -3.06
N THR A 12 -7.67 -10.71 -4.00
CA THR A 12 -7.37 -10.85 -5.42
C THR A 12 -8.26 -9.91 -6.19
N LEU A 13 -7.63 -9.09 -7.03
CA LEU A 13 -8.28 -8.23 -8.01
C LEU A 13 -8.13 -8.84 -9.40
N ARG A 14 -9.26 -9.08 -10.05
CA ARG A 14 -9.38 -9.55 -11.43
C ARG A 14 -9.81 -8.40 -12.33
N GLN A 15 -9.49 -8.49 -13.62
CA GLN A 15 -9.96 -7.51 -14.60
C GLN A 15 -11.49 -7.37 -14.60
N SER A 16 -12.20 -8.48 -14.43
CA SER A 16 -13.68 -8.51 -14.32
C SER A 16 -14.22 -7.67 -13.16
N ASP A 17 -13.43 -7.51 -12.09
CA ASP A 17 -13.86 -6.78 -10.90
C ASP A 17 -13.84 -5.26 -11.13
N LEU A 18 -13.02 -4.77 -12.10
CA LEU A 18 -13.00 -3.36 -12.48
C LEU A 18 -14.13 -2.98 -13.45
N GLY A 19 -14.57 -3.91 -14.30
CA GLY A 19 -15.54 -3.63 -15.36
C GLY A 19 -15.02 -2.70 -16.48
N ASP A 20 -13.74 -2.34 -16.46
CA ASP A 20 -13.10 -1.45 -17.43
C ASP A 20 -11.75 -2.03 -17.89
N ALA A 21 -11.67 -2.39 -19.17
CA ALA A 21 -10.48 -2.98 -19.76
C ALA A 21 -9.35 -1.96 -19.98
N GLY A 22 -9.66 -0.69 -20.25
CA GLY A 22 -8.66 0.36 -20.43
C GLY A 22 -7.98 0.70 -19.11
N ALA A 23 -8.77 0.82 -18.03
CA ALA A 23 -8.25 1.01 -16.68
C ALA A 23 -7.35 -0.16 -16.25
N TRP A 24 -7.74 -1.39 -16.57
CA TRP A 24 -6.92 -2.58 -16.30
C TRP A 24 -5.57 -2.52 -17.02
N GLN A 25 -5.56 -2.10 -18.30
CA GLN A 25 -4.33 -2.02 -19.08
C GLN A 25 -3.33 -1.04 -18.45
N VAL A 26 -3.78 0.15 -18.06
CA VAL A 26 -2.92 1.14 -17.35
C VAL A 26 -2.41 0.58 -16.01
N LEU A 27 -3.29 -0.08 -15.25
CA LEU A 27 -2.97 -0.62 -13.94
C LEU A 27 -1.90 -1.73 -14.02
N ALA A 28 -2.09 -2.69 -14.92
CA ALA A 28 -1.38 -3.97 -14.89
C ALA A 28 -0.33 -4.17 -16.00
N ALA A 29 -0.41 -3.47 -17.13
CA ALA A 29 0.47 -3.76 -18.28
C ALA A 29 1.85 -3.11 -18.16
N ASP A 30 1.93 -1.90 -17.58
CA ASP A 30 3.19 -1.15 -17.55
C ASP A 30 4.06 -1.47 -16.34
N GLY A 31 5.38 -1.40 -16.52
CA GLY A 31 6.36 -1.47 -15.44
C GLY A 31 6.10 -0.41 -14.37
N LYS A 32 6.36 -0.76 -13.11
CA LYS A 32 6.14 0.10 -11.95
C LYS A 32 7.42 0.20 -11.12
N MET A 33 7.54 1.26 -10.32
CA MET A 33 8.58 1.37 -9.29
C MET A 33 8.06 0.88 -7.94
N VAL A 34 8.95 0.37 -7.09
CA VAL A 34 8.64 0.10 -5.68
C VAL A 34 8.99 1.35 -4.86
N LEU A 35 8.02 1.84 -4.08
CA LEU A 35 8.18 3.00 -3.20
C LEU A 35 7.94 2.60 -1.75
N PHE A 36 8.93 2.84 -0.89
CA PHE A 36 8.79 2.73 0.56
C PHE A 36 8.71 4.13 1.17
N LYS A 37 7.71 4.34 2.03
CA LYS A 37 7.46 5.62 2.68
C LYS A 37 6.69 5.38 3.98
N VAL A 38 6.96 6.21 4.98
CA VAL A 38 6.08 6.41 6.14
C VAL A 38 5.37 7.75 5.93
N ALA A 39 4.07 7.71 5.62
CA ALA A 39 3.24 8.91 5.56
C ALA A 39 2.73 9.24 6.97
N VAL A 40 2.77 10.51 7.35
CA VAL A 40 2.23 10.99 8.63
C VAL A 40 1.03 11.88 8.36
N GLY A 41 -0.13 11.46 8.86
CA GLY A 41 -1.40 12.17 8.70
C GLY A 41 -2.04 12.04 7.32
N GLY A 42 -2.88 13.01 6.98
CA GLY A 42 -3.58 13.09 5.70
C GLY A 42 -4.92 12.34 5.67
N ALA A 43 -5.61 12.42 4.53
CA ALA A 43 -7.01 12.00 4.43
C ALA A 43 -7.27 10.53 4.85
N PHE A 44 -6.34 9.62 4.55
CA PHE A 44 -6.46 8.23 4.96
C PHE A 44 -6.40 8.08 6.49
N ALA A 45 -5.37 8.65 7.12
CA ALA A 45 -5.19 8.57 8.56
C ALA A 45 -6.32 9.31 9.30
N ASP A 46 -6.74 10.48 8.80
CA ASP A 46 -7.86 11.25 9.34
C ASP A 46 -9.17 10.45 9.32
N ALA A 47 -9.47 9.76 8.21
CA ALA A 47 -10.69 8.98 8.06
C ALA A 47 -10.74 7.78 9.01
N VAL A 48 -9.60 7.12 9.25
CA VAL A 48 -9.50 6.00 10.18
C VAL A 48 -9.59 6.48 11.64
N ALA A 49 -8.91 7.58 11.98
CA ALA A 49 -8.90 8.12 13.32
C ALA A 49 -10.22 8.83 13.70
N GLY A 50 -10.96 9.34 12.72
CA GLY A 50 -12.15 10.16 12.94
C GLY A 50 -11.86 11.60 13.35
N PHE A 51 -10.60 12.03 13.31
CA PHE A 51 -10.14 13.39 13.63
C PHE A 51 -8.86 13.72 12.84
N LYS A 52 -8.40 14.98 12.90
CA LYS A 52 -7.20 15.43 12.19
C LYS A 52 -5.92 14.86 12.80
N THR A 53 -5.09 14.26 11.95
CA THR A 53 -3.80 13.68 12.27
C THR A 53 -2.67 14.36 11.48
N PRO A 54 -1.44 14.44 12.02
CA PRO A 54 -1.04 14.03 13.36
C PRO A 54 -1.58 14.97 14.45
N THR A 55 -1.47 14.53 15.71
CA THR A 55 -1.74 15.34 16.92
C THR A 55 -0.44 15.64 17.66
N ASN A 56 -0.51 16.49 18.69
CA ASN A 56 0.64 16.74 19.57
C ASN A 56 1.09 15.49 20.36
N GLU A 57 0.25 14.46 20.45
CA GLU A 57 0.59 13.17 21.07
C GLU A 57 1.25 12.20 20.09
N THR A 58 1.33 12.55 18.80
CA THR A 58 1.93 11.67 17.78
C THR A 58 3.44 11.56 18.01
N VAL A 59 3.89 10.35 18.29
CA VAL A 59 5.30 10.04 18.53
C VAL A 59 6.05 9.84 17.21
N GLY A 60 7.33 10.23 17.22
CA GLY A 60 8.26 10.03 16.11
C GLY A 60 9.50 9.24 16.52
N GLY A 61 10.50 9.23 15.64
CA GLY A 61 11.77 8.56 15.89
C GLY A 61 11.72 7.05 15.63
N ARG A 62 12.65 6.30 16.22
CA ARG A 62 12.83 4.87 15.94
C ARG A 62 11.58 4.04 16.21
N GLY A 63 10.83 4.36 17.26
CA GLY A 63 9.58 3.65 17.60
C GLY A 63 8.45 3.82 16.57
N ALA A 64 8.57 4.78 15.67
CA ALA A 64 7.61 5.05 14.59
C ALA A 64 8.20 4.81 13.19
N ALA A 65 9.40 4.21 13.10
CA ALA A 65 10.06 3.94 11.84
C ALA A 65 9.53 2.65 11.19
N MET A 66 9.52 2.62 9.85
CA MET A 66 9.40 1.37 9.10
C MET A 66 10.78 0.71 9.03
N GLU A 67 10.91 -0.49 9.61
CA GLU A 67 12.11 -1.32 9.49
C GLU A 67 11.82 -2.44 8.49
N GLY A 68 12.63 -2.53 7.43
CA GLY A 68 12.52 -3.56 6.39
C GLY A 68 13.87 -4.22 6.17
N ASP A 69 13.90 -5.55 6.18
CA ASP A 69 15.13 -6.34 6.01
C ASP A 69 15.53 -6.41 4.52
N TYR A 70 14.59 -6.79 3.66
CA TYR A 70 14.83 -6.85 2.22
C TYR A 70 13.56 -6.65 1.39
N VAL A 71 13.75 -6.34 0.11
CA VAL A 71 12.74 -6.39 -0.93
C VAL A 71 13.25 -7.31 -2.04
N ALA A 72 12.38 -8.17 -2.55
CA ALA A 72 12.70 -9.08 -3.64
C ALA A 72 11.61 -9.04 -4.71
N VAL A 73 12.01 -9.13 -5.97
CA VAL A 73 11.12 -9.25 -7.13
C VAL A 73 11.46 -10.57 -7.83
N TYR A 74 10.46 -11.42 -7.99
CA TYR A 74 10.57 -12.70 -8.66
C TYR A 74 9.86 -12.62 -10.02
N ALA A 75 10.46 -13.21 -11.05
CA ALA A 75 9.87 -13.37 -12.36
C ALA A 75 9.82 -14.86 -12.71
N SER A 76 8.81 -15.26 -13.48
CA SER A 76 8.63 -16.60 -14.06
C SER A 76 8.87 -16.57 -15.55
#